data_AF-A0AAU7PLA1-F1
#
_entry.id   AF-A0AAU7PLA1-F1
#
_cell.length_a   1.000
_cell.length_b   1.000
_cell.length_c   1.000
_cell.angle_alpha   90.00
_cell.angle_beta   90.00
_cell.angle_gamma   90.00
#
_symmetry.space_group_name_H-M   'P 1'
#
loop_
_entity.id
_entity.type
_entity.pdbx_description
1 polymer ?
#
loop_
_entity_poly.entity_id
_entity_poly.type
_entity_poly.pdbx_seq_one_letter_code
_entity_poly.pdbx_strand_id
1 'polypeptide(L)'
;MARPDHSIDPRILNSAKKVFLTHGFQNASLKEICEDAGITTGALYKRYKGKEALFNAVTADTVAALDDFLKQRCTVEAGLLSDEALIKAWDMDEEYMLGYFRFLQEYRDGFILLIKCAEGTAYSNFQHDWVEKMSVKTYEYFLETQKRGLTHRSISMEELHILLSAFWTTIYEPFIHDFTWEQIEAHSKLICGLFNWYQVLGF
;
A
#
# COMPACT_ATOMS: atom_id res chain seq x y z
N MET A 1 -11.94 -12.08 36.11
CA MET A 1 -12.58 -12.21 34.78
C MET A 1 -11.71 -13.13 33.93
N ALA A 2 -12.28 -14.13 33.28
CA ALA A 2 -11.52 -15.03 32.40
C ALA A 2 -10.97 -14.22 31.22
N ARG A 3 -9.68 -14.40 30.90
CA ARG A 3 -9.08 -13.81 29.69
C ARG A 3 -9.81 -14.37 28.46
N PRO A 4 -10.13 -13.57 27.44
CA PRO A 4 -10.72 -14.09 26.22
C PRO A 4 -9.76 -15.13 25.61
N ASP A 5 -10.30 -16.29 25.26
CA ASP A 5 -9.54 -17.33 24.59
C ASP A 5 -9.30 -16.92 23.12
N HIS A 6 -8.11 -16.40 22.82
CA HIS A 6 -7.73 -15.97 21.47
C HIS A 6 -7.26 -17.12 20.56
N SER A 7 -7.31 -18.38 21.03
CA SER A 7 -6.81 -19.54 20.27
C SER A 7 -7.50 -19.76 18.92
N ILE A 8 -8.73 -19.25 18.76
CA ILE A 8 -9.51 -19.39 17.52
C ILE A 8 -9.36 -18.19 16.57
N ASP A 9 -8.78 -17.07 17.01
CA ASP A 9 -8.67 -15.86 16.19
C ASP A 9 -7.87 -16.09 14.90
N PRO A 10 -6.74 -16.82 14.89
CA PRO A 10 -6.01 -17.12 13.66
C PRO A 10 -6.86 -17.85 12.62
N ARG A 11 -7.72 -18.78 13.06
CA ARG A 11 -8.63 -19.52 12.16
C ARG A 11 -9.70 -18.62 11.57
N ILE A 12 -10.27 -17.74 12.40
CA ILE A 12 -11.28 -16.76 11.97
C ILE A 12 -10.67 -15.81 10.94
N LEU A 13 -9.50 -15.24 11.24
CA LEU A 13 -8.83 -14.27 10.36
C LEU A 13 -8.42 -14.91 9.04
N ASN A 14 -7.89 -16.15 9.04
CA ASN A 14 -7.56 -16.87 7.80
C ASN A 14 -8.80 -17.14 6.94
N SER A 15 -9.89 -17.58 7.55
CA SER A 15 -11.16 -17.83 6.84
C SER A 15 -11.74 -16.54 6.29
N ALA A 16 -11.72 -15.46 7.09
CA ALA A 16 -12.16 -14.14 6.69
C ALA A 16 -11.35 -13.61 5.51
N LYS A 17 -10.02 -13.69 5.58
CA LYS A 17 -9.12 -13.29 4.49
C LYS A 17 -9.45 -14.00 3.19
N LYS A 18 -9.63 -15.33 3.23
CA LYS A 18 -10.02 -16.14 2.07
C LYS A 18 -11.35 -15.69 1.46
N VAL A 19 -12.39 -15.51 2.29
CA VAL A 19 -13.72 -15.10 1.82
C VAL A 19 -13.69 -13.67 1.27
N PHE A 20 -12.98 -12.74 1.92
CA PHE A 20 -12.85 -11.36 1.45
C PHE A 20 -12.07 -11.26 0.13
N LEU A 21 -11.00 -12.04 -0.04
CA LEU A 21 -10.25 -12.10 -1.31
C LEU A 21 -11.10 -12.66 -2.45
N THR A 22 -12.02 -13.58 -2.14
CA THR A 22 -12.87 -14.23 -3.15
C THR A 22 -14.04 -13.35 -3.57
N HIS A 23 -14.72 -12.72 -2.61
CA HIS A 23 -16.01 -12.05 -2.85
C HIS A 23 -15.95 -10.53 -2.74
N GLY A 24 -14.84 -9.98 -2.26
CA GLY A 24 -14.78 -8.59 -1.80
C GLY A 24 -15.51 -8.37 -0.47
N PHE A 25 -15.27 -7.23 0.17
CA PHE A 25 -15.89 -6.89 1.44
C PHE A 25 -17.42 -6.88 1.35
N GLN A 26 -17.99 -6.20 0.35
CA GLN A 26 -19.45 -6.03 0.26
C GLN A 26 -20.18 -7.37 0.16
N ASN A 27 -19.72 -8.28 -0.71
CA ASN A 27 -20.40 -9.54 -0.98
C ASN A 27 -20.00 -10.68 -0.03
N ALA A 28 -18.90 -10.53 0.73
CA ALA A 28 -18.49 -11.53 1.70
C ALA A 28 -19.55 -11.78 2.79
N SER A 29 -19.77 -13.07 3.08
CA SER A 29 -20.75 -13.55 4.06
C SER A 29 -20.08 -13.92 5.38
N LEU A 30 -20.52 -13.29 6.48
CA LEU A 30 -20.07 -13.70 7.82
C LEU A 30 -20.44 -15.14 8.17
N LYS A 31 -21.54 -15.66 7.58
CA LYS A 31 -21.95 -17.04 7.75
C LYS A 31 -20.96 -18.01 7.11
N GLU A 32 -20.56 -17.73 5.87
CA GLU A 32 -19.55 -18.51 5.13
C GLU A 32 -18.20 -18.51 5.88
N ILE A 33 -17.79 -17.35 6.40
CA ILE A 33 -16.58 -17.23 7.23
C ILE A 33 -16.68 -18.11 8.48
N CYS A 34 -17.83 -18.10 9.17
CA CYS A 34 -18.03 -18.93 10.36
C CYS A 34 -18.01 -20.43 10.03
N GLU A 35 -18.61 -20.83 8.91
CA GLU A 35 -18.65 -22.22 8.44
C GLU A 35 -17.24 -22.71 8.07
N ASP A 36 -16.48 -21.95 7.28
CA ASP A 36 -15.09 -22.25 6.91
C ASP A 36 -14.16 -22.28 8.15
N ALA A 37 -14.36 -21.34 9.08
CA ALA A 37 -13.62 -21.30 10.34
C ALA A 37 -14.05 -22.38 11.35
N GLY A 38 -15.16 -23.08 11.13
CA GLY A 38 -15.72 -24.09 12.05
C GLY A 38 -16.16 -23.51 13.39
N ILE A 39 -16.76 -22.31 13.39
CA ILE A 39 -17.26 -21.62 14.59
C ILE A 39 -18.72 -21.21 14.45
N THR A 40 -19.36 -20.84 15.56
CA THR A 40 -20.70 -20.24 15.53
C THR A 40 -20.61 -18.73 15.29
N THR A 41 -21.65 -18.16 14.69
CA THR A 41 -21.78 -16.70 14.53
C THR A 41 -21.75 -15.96 15.87
N GLY A 42 -22.31 -16.56 16.92
CA GLY A 42 -22.22 -16.01 18.29
C GLY A 42 -20.79 -15.95 18.83
N ALA A 43 -19.93 -16.92 18.48
CA ALA A 43 -18.51 -16.89 18.86
C ALA A 43 -17.75 -15.79 18.12
N LEU A 44 -18.09 -15.55 16.84
CA LEU A 44 -17.54 -14.44 16.04
C LEU A 44 -17.90 -13.08 16.66
N TYR A 45 -19.19 -12.85 16.94
CA TYR A 45 -19.66 -11.55 17.46
C TYR A 45 -19.10 -11.20 18.85
N LYS A 46 -18.67 -12.19 19.63
CA LYS A 46 -17.96 -11.95 20.90
C LYS A 46 -16.55 -11.35 20.69
N ARG A 47 -15.98 -11.46 19.48
CA ARG A 47 -14.61 -11.01 19.14
C ARG A 47 -14.63 -9.79 18.22
N TYR A 48 -15.39 -9.88 17.14
CA TYR A 48 -15.46 -8.86 16.12
C TYR A 48 -16.87 -8.29 16.06
N LYS A 49 -16.98 -6.97 16.16
CA LYS A 49 -18.24 -6.23 16.10
C LYS A 49 -18.74 -6.12 14.65
N GLY A 50 -18.99 -7.25 14.01
CA GLY A 50 -19.45 -7.34 12.63
C GLY A 50 -18.33 -7.41 11.59
N LYS A 51 -18.73 -7.33 10.32
CA LYS A 51 -17.88 -7.60 9.15
C LYS A 51 -16.75 -6.59 8.98
N GLU A 52 -17.02 -5.31 9.25
CA GLU A 52 -16.01 -4.25 9.15
C GLU A 52 -14.90 -4.41 10.18
N ALA A 53 -15.25 -4.66 11.45
CA ALA A 53 -14.26 -4.93 12.50
C ALA A 53 -13.38 -6.14 12.16
N LEU A 54 -13.95 -7.16 11.51
CA LEU A 54 -13.22 -8.33 11.05
C LEU A 54 -12.30 -8.01 9.85
N PHE A 55 -12.78 -7.23 8.88
CA PHE A 55 -11.96 -6.79 7.74
C PHE A 55 -10.75 -5.98 8.22
N ASN A 56 -10.97 -5.00 9.10
CA ASN A 56 -9.91 -4.19 9.69
C ASN A 56 -8.88 -5.05 10.44
N ALA A 57 -9.32 -6.10 11.13
CA ALA A 57 -8.41 -7.02 11.80
C ALA A 57 -7.60 -7.87 10.82
N VAL A 58 -8.18 -8.26 9.68
CA VAL A 58 -7.48 -9.01 8.62
C VAL A 58 -6.42 -8.14 7.94
N THR A 59 -6.69 -6.86 7.71
CA THR A 59 -5.77 -5.94 7.03
C THR A 59 -4.83 -5.20 7.98
N ALA A 60 -4.97 -5.37 9.30
CA ALA A 60 -4.27 -4.59 10.31
C ALA A 60 -2.74 -4.61 10.14
N ASP A 61 -2.16 -5.81 9.99
CA ASP A 61 -0.71 -5.97 9.87
C ASP A 61 -0.18 -5.29 8.60
N THR A 62 -0.91 -5.40 7.49
CA THR A 62 -0.55 -4.74 6.24
C THR A 62 -0.65 -3.23 6.32
N VAL A 63 -1.73 -2.70 6.91
CA VAL A 63 -1.89 -1.25 7.12
C VAL A 63 -0.77 -0.71 8.01
N ALA A 64 -0.44 -1.42 9.09
CA ALA A 64 0.66 -1.03 9.98
C ALA A 64 2.01 -1.01 9.24
N ALA A 65 2.30 -2.04 8.43
CA ALA A 65 3.52 -2.11 7.65
C ALA A 65 3.62 -0.97 6.61
N LEU A 66 2.51 -0.65 5.95
CA LEU A 66 2.41 0.47 5.01
C LEU A 66 2.58 1.83 5.70
N ASP A 67 1.99 2.02 6.88
CA ASP A 67 2.17 3.23 7.68
C ASP A 67 3.62 3.37 8.17
N ASP A 68 4.28 2.28 8.55
CA ASP A 68 5.68 2.30 8.95
C ASP A 68 6.61 2.57 7.76
N PHE A 69 6.27 2.04 6.58
CA PHE A 69 6.95 2.38 5.33
C PHE A 69 6.88 3.89 5.04
N LEU A 70 5.68 4.49 5.18
CA LEU A 70 5.50 5.94 5.06
C LEU A 70 6.34 6.70 6.08
N LYS A 71 6.30 6.30 7.35
CA LYS A 71 7.09 6.95 8.42
C LYS A 71 8.56 6.91 8.11
N GLN A 72 9.10 5.76 7.66
CA GLN A 72 10.52 5.63 7.31
C GLN A 72 10.90 6.61 6.19
N ARG A 73 10.07 6.76 5.15
CA ARG A 73 10.28 7.79 4.11
C ARG A 73 10.16 9.22 4.64
N CYS A 74 9.37 9.43 5.70
CA CYS A 74 9.16 10.73 6.32
C CYS A 74 10.12 11.05 7.47
N THR A 75 11.01 10.13 7.88
CA THR A 75 11.80 10.28 9.13
C THR A 75 12.77 11.46 9.09
N VAL A 76 13.31 11.80 7.92
CA VAL A 76 14.26 12.91 7.75
C VAL A 76 13.56 14.09 7.10
N GLU A 77 13.68 15.25 7.74
CA GLU A 77 13.23 16.53 7.16
C GLU A 77 14.01 16.83 5.88
N ALA A 78 13.32 17.30 4.84
CA ALA A 78 13.94 17.54 3.54
C ALA A 78 15.15 18.49 3.64
N GLY A 79 15.04 19.52 4.49
CA GLY A 79 16.11 20.49 4.74
C GLY A 79 17.39 19.91 5.35
N LEU A 80 17.35 18.72 5.95
CA LEU A 80 18.51 18.06 6.55
C LEU A 80 19.21 17.08 5.60
N LEU A 81 18.60 16.75 4.47
CA LEU A 81 19.20 15.90 3.45
C LEU A 81 20.29 16.65 2.68
N SER A 82 21.31 15.92 2.21
CA SER A 82 22.28 16.46 1.25
C SER A 82 21.63 16.64 -0.13
N ASP A 83 22.23 17.48 -0.98
CA ASP A 83 21.78 17.68 -2.35
C ASP A 83 21.77 16.36 -3.15
N GLU A 84 22.80 15.54 -2.96
CA GLU A 84 22.88 14.20 -3.56
C GLU A 84 21.74 13.29 -3.09
N ALA A 85 21.40 13.30 -1.80
CA ALA A 85 20.31 12.47 -1.28
C ALA A 85 18.94 12.93 -1.79
N LEU A 86 18.73 14.25 -1.93
CA LEU A 86 17.50 14.81 -2.48
C LEU A 86 17.30 14.41 -3.95
N ILE A 87 18.36 14.45 -4.76
CA ILE A 87 18.30 14.03 -6.17
C ILE A 87 18.13 12.51 -6.26
N LYS A 88 18.92 11.75 -5.49
CA LYS A 88 18.87 10.27 -5.48
C LYS A 88 17.52 9.72 -5.04
N ALA A 89 16.72 10.45 -4.26
CA ALA A 89 15.38 10.04 -3.87
C ALA A 89 14.41 9.84 -5.06
N TRP A 90 14.75 10.36 -6.24
CA TRP A 90 13.99 10.25 -7.48
C TRP A 90 14.59 9.26 -8.48
N ASP A 91 15.68 8.58 -8.09
CA ASP A 91 16.31 7.60 -8.95
C ASP A 91 15.40 6.38 -9.15
N MET A 92 15.39 5.86 -10.37
CA MET A 92 14.63 4.67 -10.76
C MET A 92 15.56 3.45 -10.84
N ASP A 93 16.36 3.29 -9.79
CA ASP A 93 17.26 2.14 -9.62
C ASP A 93 16.45 0.84 -9.52
N GLU A 94 16.85 -0.17 -10.29
CA GLU A 94 16.11 -1.43 -10.43
C GLU A 94 16.04 -2.19 -9.10
N GLU A 95 17.14 -2.24 -8.35
CA GLU A 95 17.20 -2.97 -7.07
C GLU A 95 16.36 -2.27 -6.00
N TYR A 96 16.38 -0.93 -5.98
CA TYR A 96 15.51 -0.14 -5.14
C TYR A 96 14.03 -0.35 -5.48
N MET A 97 13.67 -0.35 -6.76
CA MET A 97 12.30 -0.60 -7.22
C MET A 97 11.81 -2.01 -6.92
N LEU A 98 12.66 -3.02 -7.11
CA LEU A 98 12.37 -4.39 -6.68
C LEU A 98 12.17 -4.48 -5.16
N GLY A 99 12.84 -3.63 -4.39
CA GLY A 99 12.60 -3.47 -2.95
C GLY A 99 11.13 -3.20 -2.61
N TYR A 100 10.46 -2.31 -3.36
CA TYR A 100 9.02 -2.05 -3.16
C TYR A 100 8.19 -3.29 -3.44
N PHE A 101 8.45 -3.95 -4.57
CA PHE A 101 7.69 -5.15 -4.93
C PHE A 101 7.89 -6.27 -3.93
N ARG A 102 9.10 -6.47 -3.40
CA ARG A 102 9.37 -7.46 -2.35
C ARG A 102 8.60 -7.15 -1.06
N PHE A 103 8.61 -5.90 -0.64
CA PHE A 103 7.84 -5.45 0.53
C PHE A 103 6.33 -5.69 0.33
N LEU A 104 5.77 -5.27 -0.80
CA LEU A 104 4.34 -5.46 -1.09
C LEU A 104 3.98 -6.94 -1.25
N GLN A 105 4.91 -7.76 -1.76
CA GLN A 105 4.75 -9.21 -1.88
C GLN A 105 4.70 -9.91 -0.53
N GLU A 106 5.45 -9.43 0.47
CA GLU A 106 5.38 -9.96 1.85
C GLU A 106 3.98 -9.80 2.45
N TYR A 107 3.31 -8.70 2.14
CA TYR A 107 1.95 -8.38 2.59
C TYR A 107 0.87 -8.57 1.51
N ARG A 108 1.16 -9.39 0.49
CA ARG A 108 0.37 -9.48 -0.76
C ARG A 108 -1.14 -9.55 -0.54
N ASP A 109 -1.60 -10.50 0.28
CA ASP A 109 -3.04 -10.72 0.48
C ASP A 109 -3.72 -9.50 1.09
N GLY A 110 -3.14 -8.93 2.15
CA GLY A 110 -3.69 -7.73 2.79
C GLY A 110 -3.63 -6.53 1.87
N PHE A 111 -2.60 -6.44 1.03
CA PHE A 111 -2.49 -5.38 0.03
C PHE A 111 -3.57 -5.49 -1.04
N ILE A 112 -3.80 -6.70 -1.59
CA ILE A 112 -4.89 -6.98 -2.53
C ILE A 112 -6.24 -6.65 -1.91
N LEU A 113 -6.44 -7.02 -0.63
CA LEU A 113 -7.68 -6.69 0.07
C LEU A 113 -7.95 -5.19 0.08
N LEU A 114 -6.92 -4.38 0.34
CA LEU A 114 -7.02 -2.92 0.37
C LEU A 114 -7.26 -2.31 -1.02
N ILE A 115 -6.59 -2.79 -2.06
CA ILE A 115 -6.67 -2.19 -3.41
C ILE A 115 -7.83 -2.70 -4.26
N LYS A 116 -8.39 -3.89 -3.97
CA LYS A 116 -9.39 -4.57 -4.83
C LYS A 116 -10.65 -4.98 -4.10
N CYS A 117 -10.60 -5.21 -2.78
CA CYS A 117 -11.70 -5.82 -2.03
C CYS A 117 -12.33 -4.91 -0.98
N ALA A 118 -11.87 -3.66 -0.86
CA ALA A 118 -12.21 -2.76 0.24
C ALA A 118 -13.49 -1.92 0.04
N GLU A 119 -14.19 -2.07 -1.08
CA GLU A 119 -15.39 -1.29 -1.36
C GLU A 119 -16.43 -1.42 -0.23
N GLY A 120 -17.00 -0.29 0.21
CA GLY A 120 -17.94 -0.25 1.34
C GLY A 120 -17.27 -0.27 2.73
N THR A 121 -15.94 -0.21 2.81
CA THR A 121 -15.18 0.00 4.05
C THR A 121 -14.59 1.42 4.10
N ALA A 122 -13.99 1.77 5.23
CA ALA A 122 -13.14 2.97 5.34
C ALA A 122 -11.96 3.01 4.34
N TYR A 123 -11.58 1.86 3.75
CA TYR A 123 -10.51 1.74 2.77
C TYR A 123 -11.00 1.78 1.31
N SER A 124 -12.25 2.17 1.05
CA SER A 124 -12.81 2.16 -0.32
C SER A 124 -12.02 3.01 -1.32
N ASN A 125 -11.35 4.07 -0.86
CA ASN A 125 -10.52 4.96 -1.68
C ASN A 125 -9.01 4.73 -1.47
N PHE A 126 -8.61 3.58 -0.94
CA PHE A 126 -7.25 3.33 -0.47
C PHE A 126 -6.15 3.68 -1.50
N GLN A 127 -6.35 3.35 -2.78
CA GLN A 127 -5.37 3.67 -3.83
C GLN A 127 -5.13 5.18 -3.95
N HIS A 128 -6.19 5.99 -3.92
CA HIS A 128 -6.10 7.44 -4.00
C HIS A 128 -5.48 8.03 -2.73
N ASP A 129 -5.98 7.62 -1.56
CA ASP A 129 -5.50 8.12 -0.26
C ASP A 129 -4.01 7.81 -0.06
N TRP A 130 -3.55 6.65 -0.53
CA TRP A 130 -2.13 6.29 -0.49
C TRP A 130 -1.28 7.22 -1.35
N VAL A 131 -1.71 7.47 -2.60
CA VAL A 131 -0.98 8.37 -3.49
C VAL A 131 -0.97 9.78 -2.94
N GLU A 132 -2.06 10.26 -2.35
CA GLU A 132 -2.12 11.57 -1.69
C GLU A 132 -1.07 11.68 -0.57
N LYS A 133 -1.04 10.71 0.35
CA LYS A 133 -0.04 10.65 1.44
C LYS A 133 1.39 10.64 0.90
N MET A 134 1.66 9.83 -0.13
CA MET A 134 2.97 9.75 -0.77
C MET A 134 3.35 11.06 -1.48
N SER A 135 2.38 11.73 -2.11
CA SER A 135 2.59 12.97 -2.86
C SER A 135 3.03 14.10 -1.96
N VAL A 136 2.44 14.25 -0.77
CA VAL A 136 2.78 15.33 0.18
C VAL A 136 4.28 15.30 0.50
N LYS A 137 4.80 14.15 0.94
CA LYS A 137 6.22 14.05 1.31
C LYS A 137 7.15 14.18 0.10
N THR A 138 6.76 13.59 -1.01
CA THR A 138 7.53 13.65 -2.26
C THR A 138 7.60 15.08 -2.79
N TYR A 139 6.54 15.86 -2.63
CA TYR A 139 6.51 17.28 -2.98
C TYR A 139 7.37 18.15 -2.05
N GLU A 140 7.45 17.85 -0.75
CA GLU A 140 8.40 18.53 0.15
C GLU A 140 9.85 18.38 -0.33
N TYR A 141 10.23 17.20 -0.82
CA TYR A 141 11.57 16.96 -1.36
C TYR A 141 11.79 17.77 -2.64
N PHE A 142 10.79 17.85 -3.51
CA PHE A 142 10.84 18.69 -4.71
C PHE A 142 10.94 20.19 -4.38
N LEU A 143 10.20 20.69 -3.38
CA LEU A 143 10.28 22.08 -2.97
C LEU A 143 11.67 22.42 -2.38
N GLU A 144 12.28 21.50 -1.65
CA GLU A 144 13.63 21.70 -1.14
C GLU A 144 14.68 21.71 -2.26
N THR A 145 14.55 20.86 -3.30
CA THR A 145 15.44 20.94 -4.47
C THR A 145 15.28 22.26 -5.22
N GLN A 146 14.05 22.77 -5.36
CA GLN A 146 13.77 24.06 -5.98
C GLN A 146 14.39 25.21 -5.16
N LYS A 147 14.20 25.21 -3.84
CA LYS A 147 14.78 26.20 -2.93
C LYS A 147 16.30 26.25 -2.97
N ARG A 148 16.96 25.11 -3.19
CA ARG A 148 18.42 24.99 -3.32
C ARG A 148 18.94 25.27 -4.74
N GLY A 149 18.06 25.48 -5.71
CA GLY A 149 18.44 25.69 -7.12
C GLY A 149 18.98 24.43 -7.80
N LEU A 150 18.66 23.25 -7.28
CA LEU A 150 19.06 21.95 -7.85
C LEU A 150 18.19 21.54 -9.05
N THR A 151 17.04 22.18 -9.22
CA THR A 151 16.15 22.00 -10.36
C THR A 151 15.81 23.35 -10.99
N HIS A 152 15.62 23.35 -12.31
CA HIS A 152 15.12 24.49 -13.07
C HIS A 152 13.62 24.39 -13.40
N ARG A 153 12.94 23.35 -12.92
CA ARG A 153 11.51 23.11 -13.17
C ARG A 153 10.64 23.73 -12.09
N SER A 154 9.43 24.09 -12.49
CA SER A 154 8.33 24.43 -11.59
C SER A 154 7.18 23.52 -11.92
N ILE A 155 6.81 22.66 -10.96
CA ILE A 155 5.73 21.68 -11.08
C ILE A 155 4.83 21.92 -9.88
N SER A 156 3.52 21.99 -10.09
CA SER A 156 2.57 22.17 -8.99
C SER A 156 2.35 20.85 -8.24
N MET A 157 1.78 20.95 -7.04
CA MET A 157 1.40 19.78 -6.25
C MET A 157 0.41 18.89 -7.03
N GLU A 158 -0.54 19.50 -7.73
CA GLU A 158 -1.57 18.80 -8.51
C GLU A 158 -0.95 18.02 -9.67
N GLU A 159 -0.02 18.63 -10.41
CA GLU A 159 0.65 17.97 -11.53
C GLU A 159 1.53 16.82 -11.03
N LEU A 160 2.31 17.04 -9.95
CA LEU A 160 3.12 15.98 -9.37
C LEU A 160 2.24 14.82 -8.86
N HIS A 161 1.10 15.11 -8.24
CA HIS A 161 0.14 14.11 -7.80
C HIS A 161 -0.40 13.26 -8.96
N ILE A 162 -0.70 13.88 -10.12
CA ILE A 162 -1.14 13.14 -11.32
C ILE A 162 -0.05 12.19 -11.80
N LEU A 163 1.20 12.66 -11.89
CA LEU A 163 2.33 11.83 -12.33
C LEU A 163 2.61 10.68 -11.35
N LEU A 164 2.57 10.95 -10.04
CA LEU A 164 2.72 9.94 -9.01
C LEU A 164 1.56 8.94 -9.00
N SER A 165 0.34 9.37 -9.32
CA SER A 165 -0.81 8.47 -9.48
C SER A 165 -0.55 7.46 -10.60
N ALA A 166 -0.12 7.93 -11.78
CA ALA A 166 0.23 7.05 -12.89
C ALA A 166 1.35 6.07 -12.52
N PHE A 167 2.39 6.56 -11.84
CA PHE A 167 3.47 5.71 -11.33
C PHE A 167 2.96 4.63 -10.38
N TRP A 168 2.20 4.98 -9.35
CA TRP A 168 1.70 4.03 -8.37
C TRP A 168 0.70 3.02 -8.97
N THR A 169 -0.09 3.41 -9.97
CA THR A 169 -0.89 2.46 -10.75
C THR A 169 0.00 1.36 -11.33
N THR A 170 1.16 1.70 -11.92
CA THR A 170 2.08 0.67 -12.42
C THR A 170 2.64 -0.25 -11.34
N ILE A 171 2.67 0.18 -10.07
CA ILE A 171 3.09 -0.66 -8.94
C ILE A 171 1.98 -1.60 -8.49
N TYR A 172 0.72 -1.16 -8.52
CA TYR A 172 -0.42 -1.95 -8.02
C TYR A 172 -0.92 -2.99 -9.01
N GLU A 173 -0.92 -2.65 -10.30
CA GLU A 173 -1.52 -3.48 -11.36
C GLU A 173 -0.98 -4.92 -11.41
N PRO A 174 0.33 -5.19 -11.21
CA PRO A 174 0.83 -6.56 -11.14
C PRO A 174 0.13 -7.41 -10.06
N PHE A 175 -0.23 -6.81 -8.92
CA PHE A 175 -0.95 -7.51 -7.85
C PHE A 175 -2.44 -7.71 -8.18
N ILE A 176 -3.06 -6.75 -8.87
CA ILE A 176 -4.47 -6.83 -9.31
C ILE A 176 -4.65 -7.93 -10.36
N HIS A 177 -3.66 -8.07 -11.24
CA HIS A 177 -3.61 -9.04 -12.34
C HIS A 177 -2.92 -10.37 -12.00
N ASP A 178 -2.63 -10.61 -10.71
CA ASP A 178 -2.05 -11.86 -10.22
C ASP A 178 -0.75 -12.28 -10.94
N PHE A 179 0.14 -11.30 -11.20
CA PHE A 179 1.45 -11.58 -11.79
C PHE A 179 2.27 -12.51 -10.90
N THR A 180 3.00 -13.42 -11.55
CA THR A 180 4.08 -14.19 -10.93
C THR A 180 5.25 -13.28 -10.58
N TRP A 181 6.14 -13.74 -9.71
CA TRP A 181 7.34 -12.97 -9.35
C TRP A 181 8.23 -12.67 -10.55
N GLU A 182 8.43 -13.65 -11.46
CA GLU A 182 9.19 -13.44 -12.70
C GLU A 182 8.57 -12.34 -13.58
N GLN A 183 7.23 -12.27 -13.64
CA GLN A 183 6.54 -11.19 -14.35
C GLN A 183 6.69 -9.84 -13.64
N ILE A 184 6.68 -9.81 -12.30
CA ILE A 184 6.94 -8.61 -11.51
C ILE A 184 8.37 -8.10 -11.75
N GLU A 185 9.36 -8.99 -11.80
CA GLU A 185 10.75 -8.61 -12.08
C GLU A 185 10.90 -8.02 -13.49
N ALA A 186 10.30 -8.66 -14.49
CA ALA A 186 10.27 -8.14 -15.85
C ALA A 186 9.55 -6.79 -15.94
N HIS A 187 8.43 -6.64 -15.22
CA HIS A 187 7.67 -5.39 -15.14
C HIS A 187 8.45 -4.28 -14.43
N SER A 188 9.15 -4.58 -13.34
CA SER A 188 10.01 -3.64 -12.61
C SER A 188 11.05 -3.01 -13.55
N LYS A 189 11.67 -3.80 -14.41
CA LYS A 189 12.61 -3.31 -15.44
C LYS A 189 11.96 -2.34 -16.42
N LEU A 190 10.74 -2.66 -16.86
CA LEU A 190 10.01 -1.79 -17.79
C LEU A 190 9.65 -0.44 -17.15
N ILE A 191 9.19 -0.43 -15.90
CA ILE A 191 8.85 0.83 -15.23
C ILE A 191 10.09 1.68 -14.94
N CYS A 192 11.25 1.08 -14.63
CA CYS A 192 12.50 1.81 -14.45
C CYS A 192 12.96 2.51 -15.74
N GLY A 193 12.69 1.91 -16.90
CA GLY A 193 12.93 2.53 -18.21
C GLY A 193 11.86 3.54 -18.64
N LEU A 194 10.62 3.38 -18.17
CA LEU A 194 9.48 4.24 -18.53
C LEU A 194 9.50 5.57 -17.77
N PHE A 195 9.75 5.54 -16.46
CA PHE A 195 9.76 6.73 -15.62
C PHE A 195 11.17 7.30 -15.53
N ASN A 196 11.36 8.52 -16.03
CA ASN A 196 12.61 9.26 -15.88
C ASN A 196 12.34 10.55 -15.10
N TRP A 197 12.31 10.43 -13.77
CA TRP A 197 12.04 11.58 -12.90
C TRP A 197 13.12 12.65 -13.00
N TYR A 198 14.37 12.30 -13.28
CA TYR A 198 15.44 13.30 -13.45
C TYR A 198 15.15 14.21 -14.63
N GLN A 199 14.69 13.65 -15.75
CA GLN A 199 14.29 14.44 -16.92
C GLN A 199 13.04 15.28 -16.65
N VAL A 200 12.02 14.70 -15.98
CA VAL A 200 10.77 15.39 -15.65
C VAL A 200 11.04 16.57 -14.70
N LEU A 201 11.84 16.34 -13.66
CA LEU A 201 12.14 17.30 -12.61
C LEU A 201 13.31 18.20 -12.96
N GLY A 202 14.09 17.92 -13.99
CA GLY A 202 15.16 18.80 -14.47
C GLY A 202 16.31 18.97 -13.48
N PHE A 203 16.75 17.87 -12.87
CA PHE A 203 18.02 17.78 -12.15
C PHE A 203 19.21 17.74 -13.12
#